data_AF-A0A9X8H8L2-F1
#
_entry.id   AF-A0A9X8H8L2-F1
#
_cell.length_a   1.000
_cell.length_b   1.000
_cell.length_c   1.000
_cell.angle_alpha   90.00
_cell.angle_beta   90.00
_cell.angle_gamma   90.00
#
_symmetry.space_group_name_H-M   'P 1'
#
loop_
_entity.id
_entity.type
_entity.pdbx_description
1 polymer ?
#
loop_
_entity_poly.entity_id
_entity_poly.type
_entity_poly.pdbx_seq_one_letter_code
_entity_poly.pdbx_strand_id
1 'polypeptide(L)'
;MNHRLQSMDFAAKTLTFETTDGSVVVVDAADARVVGADGVHSTVRTYMQQADATFLVTVTPWANEYRVLFGRVGQPAPGLDPSVHYIFSGGYTATIDNGGAKQWTLVTTMRDSDDAGVSSSQLVRETDASEANVAKLKAWIHSIAPAMVDVLSPDELVRYFSRRTYRGAVVECSKFDVDEWVVLVGDAAHSVLPPTGEGINSGLEDTLVLAAAVGCTAGASSCFAAYTKARMPDIAALWTYATHLNASPSFLGERLARLVFLIAESKSHHSIGQSLFGPMGIHRWPYKRIVDKWAWRRLLWINAARVLTYPLSVVAWVLCLPFKLVRSTPTYATTKSTFKLKRGVV
;
A
#
# COMPACT_ATOMS: atom_id res chain seq x y z
N MET A 1 4.54 -2.23 23.27
CA MET A 1 5.73 -1.38 23.46
C MET A 1 5.42 -0.39 24.56
N ASN A 2 6.27 -0.27 25.58
CA ASN A 2 5.96 0.52 26.78
C ASN A 2 6.46 1.98 26.70
N HIS A 3 7.10 2.38 25.60
CA HIS A 3 7.67 3.70 25.39
C HIS A 3 7.25 4.21 24.00
N ARG A 4 6.64 5.40 23.94
CA ARG A 4 6.28 6.10 22.70
C ARG A 4 7.15 7.35 22.57
N LEU A 5 7.87 7.48 21.45
CA LEU A 5 8.65 8.68 21.16
C LEU A 5 7.70 9.89 21.04
N GLN A 6 7.96 10.92 21.82
CA GLN A 6 7.21 12.19 21.81
C GLN A 6 7.94 13.25 21.00
N SER A 7 9.24 13.42 21.27
CA SER A 7 10.03 14.48 20.66
C SER A 7 11.51 14.12 20.52
N MET A 8 12.17 14.83 19.61
CA MET A 8 13.61 14.79 19.39
C MET A 8 14.16 16.21 19.39
N ASP A 9 15.29 16.42 20.05
CA ASP A 9 16.07 17.65 19.96
C ASP A 9 17.37 17.34 19.20
N PHE A 10 17.51 17.91 17.99
CA PHE A 10 18.69 17.70 17.14
C PHE A 10 19.92 18.48 17.62
N ALA A 11 19.74 19.62 18.29
CA ALA A 11 20.84 20.42 18.79
C ALA A 11 21.42 19.78 20.07
N ALA A 12 20.55 19.38 21.00
CA ALA A 12 20.95 18.72 22.24
C ALA A 12 21.20 17.20 22.06
N LYS A 13 20.80 16.63 20.91
CA LYS A 13 20.83 15.19 20.63
C LYS A 13 20.10 14.34 21.67
N THR A 14 18.91 14.75 22.07
CA THR A 14 18.09 14.04 23.06
C THR A 14 16.79 13.51 22.48
N LEU A 15 16.29 12.41 23.05
CA LEU A 15 15.04 11.77 22.69
C LEU A 15 14.13 11.72 23.91
N THR A 16 12.87 12.16 23.78
CA THR A 16 11.88 12.11 24.88
C THR A 16 10.81 11.08 24.59
N PHE A 17 10.60 10.15 25.52
CA PHE A 17 9.61 9.10 25.44
C PHE A 17 8.55 9.24 26.54
N GLU A 18 7.30 8.95 26.22
CA GLU A 18 6.22 8.77 27.18
C GLU A 18 5.99 7.28 27.39
N THR A 19 5.91 6.85 28.65
CA THR A 19 5.63 5.47 29.00
C THR A 19 4.14 5.22 29.20
N THR A 20 3.73 3.95 29.23
CA THR A 20 2.31 3.56 29.39
C THR A 20 1.69 3.98 30.73
N ASP A 21 2.51 4.23 31.75
CA ASP A 21 2.10 4.77 33.06
C ASP A 21 2.10 6.31 33.10
N GLY A 22 2.40 6.98 31.99
CA GLY A 22 2.43 8.43 31.85
C GLY A 22 3.74 9.09 32.31
N SER A 23 4.75 8.32 32.71
CA SER A 23 6.07 8.87 33.02
C SER A 23 6.80 9.34 31.74
N VAL A 24 7.74 10.27 31.92
CA VAL A 24 8.56 10.81 30.82
C VAL A 24 10.00 10.36 31.02
N VAL A 25 10.56 9.72 29.99
CA VAL A 25 11.95 9.28 29.94
C VAL A 25 12.68 10.10 28.89
N VAL A 26 13.76 10.78 29.29
CA VAL A 26 14.64 11.51 28.38
C VAL A 26 15.93 10.72 28.23
N VAL A 27 16.32 10.46 26.99
CA VAL A 27 17.54 9.74 26.62
C VAL A 27 18.50 10.72 25.97
N ASP A 28 19.71 10.83 26.53
CA ASP A 28 20.84 11.47 25.86
C ASP A 28 21.40 10.51 24.80
N ALA A 29 21.39 10.94 23.55
CA ALA A 29 21.83 10.19 22.38
C ALA A 29 22.97 10.90 21.64
N ALA A 30 23.72 11.77 22.32
CA ALA A 30 24.84 12.51 21.74
C ALA A 30 25.94 11.59 21.14
N ASP A 31 26.23 10.50 21.85
CA ASP A 31 27.22 9.48 21.46
C ASP A 31 26.58 8.28 20.74
N ALA A 32 25.29 8.35 20.43
CA ALA A 32 24.55 7.28 19.76
C ALA A 32 24.28 7.59 18.28
N ARG A 33 23.69 6.60 17.61
CA ARG A 33 23.02 6.75 16.33
C ARG A 33 21.57 6.34 16.48
N VAL A 34 20.67 7.07 15.85
CA VAL A 34 19.23 6.86 15.95
C VAL A 34 18.71 6.29 14.65
N VAL A 35 18.04 5.13 14.71
CA VAL A 35 17.39 4.51 13.56
C VAL A 35 15.87 4.66 13.69
N GLY A 36 15.28 5.47 12.82
CA GLY A 36 13.83 5.64 12.69
C GLY A 36 13.21 4.50 11.88
N ALA A 37 12.60 3.56 12.58
CA ALA A 37 11.85 2.43 12.00
C ALA A 37 10.40 2.41 12.50
N ASP A 38 9.83 3.58 12.76
CA ASP A 38 8.52 3.83 13.40
C ASP A 38 7.34 3.93 12.41
N GLY A 39 7.55 3.43 11.19
CA GLY A 39 6.51 3.18 10.19
C GLY A 39 5.99 4.42 9.46
N VAL A 40 4.89 4.24 8.71
CA VAL A 40 4.36 5.27 7.80
C VAL A 40 4.03 6.60 8.49
N HIS A 41 3.65 6.57 9.77
CA HIS A 41 3.36 7.76 10.58
C HIS A 41 4.55 8.20 11.47
N SER A 42 5.78 8.00 10.96
CA SER A 42 7.03 8.27 11.67
C SER A 42 7.09 9.65 12.35
N THR A 43 7.21 9.62 13.67
CA THR A 43 7.56 10.77 14.51
C THR A 43 8.99 11.21 14.22
N VAL A 44 9.91 10.26 14.03
CA VAL A 44 11.32 10.55 13.72
C VAL A 44 11.43 11.38 12.45
N ARG A 45 10.74 10.98 11.37
CA ARG A 45 10.70 11.71 10.10
C ARG A 45 10.15 13.13 10.28
N THR A 46 9.13 13.31 11.11
CA THR A 46 8.58 14.65 11.41
C THR A 46 9.63 15.56 12.03
N TYR A 47 10.41 15.07 12.99
CA TYR A 47 11.47 15.88 13.61
C TYR A 47 12.68 16.09 12.68
N MET A 48 13.02 15.11 11.84
CA MET A 48 14.04 15.31 10.78
C MET A 48 13.67 16.44 9.83
N GLN A 49 12.41 16.52 9.41
CA GLN A 49 11.91 17.60 8.53
C GLN A 49 11.92 18.97 9.20
N GLN A 50 11.76 19.03 10.53
CA GLN A 50 11.86 20.27 11.29
C GLN A 50 13.32 20.70 11.47
N ALA A 51 14.23 19.75 11.64
CA ALA A 51 15.65 20.01 11.86
C ALA A 51 16.38 20.46 10.59
N ASP A 52 16.01 19.91 9.42
CA ASP A 52 16.68 20.20 8.15
C ASP A 52 15.67 20.54 7.04
N ALA A 53 15.65 21.81 6.61
CA ALA A 53 14.78 22.30 5.55
C ALA A 53 15.05 21.67 4.16
N THR A 54 16.21 21.03 3.97
CA THR A 54 16.56 20.30 2.74
C THR A 54 16.07 18.85 2.74
N PHE A 55 15.63 18.34 3.89
CA PHE A 55 14.98 17.04 4.02
C PHE A 55 13.52 17.14 3.55
N LEU A 56 13.30 16.88 2.26
CA LEU A 56 11.99 16.98 1.63
C LEU A 56 11.24 15.66 1.78
N VAL A 57 9.96 15.76 2.17
CA VAL A 57 9.08 14.60 2.35
C VAL A 57 7.78 14.84 1.60
N THR A 58 7.40 13.87 0.78
CA THR A 58 6.07 13.79 0.16
C THR A 58 5.32 12.62 0.79
N VAL A 59 4.08 12.86 1.23
CA VAL A 59 3.18 11.82 1.75
C VAL A 59 1.91 11.82 0.93
N THR A 60 1.73 10.79 0.11
CA THR A 60 0.58 10.65 -0.79
C THR A 60 -0.34 9.55 -0.26
N PRO A 61 -1.56 9.86 0.23
CA PRO A 61 -2.50 8.85 0.70
C PRO A 61 -2.79 7.78 -0.36
N TRP A 62 -2.96 6.52 0.06
CA TRP A 62 -3.45 5.49 -0.84
C TRP A 62 -4.86 5.85 -1.32
N ALA A 63 -5.17 5.56 -2.57
CA ALA A 63 -6.53 5.62 -3.10
C ALA A 63 -7.38 4.40 -2.71
N ASN A 64 -6.78 3.42 -2.04
CA ASN A 64 -7.40 2.16 -1.66
C ASN A 64 -7.60 2.07 -0.16
N GLU A 65 -8.68 1.40 0.24
CA GLU A 65 -8.95 0.97 1.60
C GLU A 65 -9.34 -0.48 1.63
N TYR A 66 -8.93 -1.13 2.71
CA TYR A 66 -9.02 -2.56 2.81
C TYR A 66 -9.69 -2.97 4.11
N ARG A 67 -10.33 -4.12 4.06
CA ARG A 67 -10.82 -4.85 5.22
C ARG A 67 -10.66 -6.34 4.96
N VAL A 68 -10.39 -7.10 6.00
CA VAL A 68 -10.07 -8.53 5.91
C VAL A 68 -11.19 -9.37 6.49
N LEU A 69 -11.37 -10.56 5.93
CA LEU A 69 -12.17 -11.68 6.42
C LEU A 69 -11.25 -12.88 6.62
N PHE A 70 -11.56 -13.71 7.60
CA PHE A 70 -10.81 -14.92 7.91
C PHE A 70 -11.68 -16.16 7.77
N GLY A 71 -11.26 -17.09 6.92
CA GLY A 71 -11.84 -18.42 6.82
C GLY A 71 -11.70 -19.21 8.11
N ARG A 72 -12.42 -20.32 8.23
CA ARG A 72 -12.17 -21.25 9.34
C ARG A 72 -10.79 -21.88 9.19
N VAL A 73 -10.07 -22.00 10.30
CA VAL A 73 -8.73 -22.61 10.33
C VAL A 73 -8.81 -24.05 9.83
N GLY A 74 -7.91 -24.43 8.93
CA GLY A 74 -7.84 -25.76 8.32
C GLY A 74 -8.91 -26.06 7.28
N GLN A 75 -9.87 -25.16 7.05
CA GLN A 75 -10.93 -25.41 6.08
C GLN A 75 -10.39 -25.25 4.63
N PRO A 76 -10.53 -26.28 3.78
CA PRO A 76 -10.16 -26.16 2.38
C PRO A 76 -11.14 -25.25 1.63
N ALA A 77 -10.65 -24.61 0.57
CA ALA A 77 -11.46 -23.87 -0.39
C ALA A 77 -11.43 -24.63 -1.72
N PRO A 78 -12.45 -25.44 -2.06
CA PRO A 78 -12.45 -26.23 -3.28
C PRO A 78 -12.16 -25.37 -4.52
N GLY A 79 -11.21 -25.82 -5.36
CA GLY A 79 -10.80 -25.12 -6.57
C GLY A 79 -9.72 -24.05 -6.36
N LEU A 80 -9.29 -23.79 -5.12
CA LEU A 80 -8.15 -22.93 -4.81
C LEU A 80 -6.95 -23.76 -4.33
N ASP A 81 -5.78 -23.43 -4.85
CA ASP A 81 -4.50 -23.95 -4.39
C ASP A 81 -4.02 -23.08 -3.21
N PRO A 82 -3.84 -23.66 -2.01
CA PRO A 82 -3.39 -22.92 -0.83
C PRO A 82 -1.90 -22.54 -0.87
N SER A 83 -1.20 -22.73 -2.00
CA SER A 83 0.13 -22.17 -2.26
C SER A 83 0.10 -20.91 -3.14
N VAL A 84 -1.08 -20.55 -3.66
CA VAL A 84 -1.25 -19.45 -4.61
C VAL A 84 -1.87 -18.23 -3.93
N HIS A 85 -1.31 -17.06 -4.21
CA HIS A 85 -1.90 -15.77 -3.86
C HIS A 85 -2.77 -15.29 -5.02
N TYR A 86 -4.09 -15.27 -4.84
CA TYR A 86 -5.06 -14.91 -5.87
C TYR A 86 -5.41 -13.43 -5.78
N ILE A 87 -5.07 -12.64 -6.81
CA ILE A 87 -5.40 -11.21 -6.90
C ILE A 87 -6.47 -11.01 -7.98
N PHE A 88 -7.53 -10.28 -7.67
CA PHE A 88 -8.65 -10.03 -8.58
C PHE A 88 -9.25 -8.64 -8.38
N SER A 89 -10.22 -8.28 -9.23
CA SER A 89 -10.92 -7.00 -9.07
C SER A 89 -11.76 -7.03 -7.79
N GLY A 90 -11.47 -6.12 -6.86
CA GLY A 90 -12.19 -5.98 -5.60
C GLY A 90 -11.51 -6.66 -4.39
N GLY A 91 -10.37 -7.34 -4.58
CA GLY A 91 -9.68 -7.96 -3.46
C GLY A 91 -8.58 -8.95 -3.82
N TYR A 92 -8.14 -9.69 -2.81
CA TYR A 92 -7.27 -10.85 -2.98
C TYR A 92 -7.58 -11.92 -1.92
N THR A 93 -7.20 -13.16 -2.19
CA THR A 93 -7.23 -14.24 -1.21
C THR A 93 -5.94 -15.05 -1.21
N ALA A 94 -5.49 -15.42 0.00
CA ALA A 94 -4.32 -16.26 0.23
C ALA A 94 -4.46 -16.95 1.58
N THR A 95 -3.74 -18.05 1.78
CA THR A 95 -3.64 -18.68 3.10
C THR A 95 -2.53 -18.08 3.95
N ILE A 96 -2.78 -17.94 5.24
CA ILE A 96 -1.77 -17.66 6.27
C ILE A 96 -1.58 -18.90 7.15
N ASP A 97 -0.44 -19.01 7.83
CA ASP A 97 -0.27 -19.99 8.90
C ASP A 97 -0.96 -19.50 10.18
N ASN A 98 -1.76 -20.37 10.80
CA ASN A 98 -2.38 -20.14 12.09
C ASN A 98 -2.18 -21.37 12.96
N GLY A 99 -1.09 -21.36 13.73
CA GLY A 99 -0.74 -22.44 14.66
C GLY A 99 -0.41 -23.76 13.95
N GLY A 100 0.27 -23.69 12.80
CA GLY A 100 0.61 -24.86 11.99
C GLY A 100 -0.50 -25.37 11.07
N ALA A 101 -1.68 -24.72 11.07
CA ALA A 101 -2.76 -24.98 10.15
C ALA A 101 -2.97 -23.79 9.20
N LYS A 102 -3.26 -24.08 7.93
CA LYS A 102 -3.57 -23.02 6.96
C LYS A 102 -4.93 -22.40 7.25
N GLN A 103 -5.01 -21.08 7.18
CA GLN A 103 -6.25 -20.32 7.25
C GLN A 103 -6.38 -19.41 6.04
N TRP A 104 -7.49 -19.50 5.31
CA TRP A 104 -7.75 -18.57 4.23
C TRP A 104 -8.03 -17.17 4.74
N THR A 105 -7.53 -16.17 4.04
CA THR A 105 -7.89 -14.77 4.23
C THR A 105 -8.52 -14.25 2.96
N LEU A 106 -9.56 -13.41 3.08
CA LEU A 106 -10.10 -12.64 1.97
C LEU A 106 -9.98 -11.17 2.32
N VAL A 107 -9.19 -10.44 1.54
CA VAL A 107 -9.05 -9.00 1.70
C VAL A 107 -9.91 -8.34 0.64
N THR A 108 -10.93 -7.62 1.09
CA THR A 108 -11.82 -6.81 0.27
C THR A 108 -11.25 -5.40 0.13
N THR A 109 -11.33 -4.85 -1.08
CA THR A 109 -10.73 -3.56 -1.42
C THR A 109 -11.79 -2.61 -1.97
N MET A 110 -11.73 -1.38 -1.51
CA MET A 110 -12.47 -0.24 -2.04
C MET A 110 -11.49 0.77 -2.61
N ARG A 111 -11.83 1.37 -3.75
CA ARG A 111 -11.13 2.56 -4.27
C ARG A 111 -11.96 3.81 -4.08
N ASP A 112 -11.30 4.94 -3.87
CA ASP A 112 -11.98 6.24 -3.75
C ASP A 112 -12.68 6.64 -5.06
N SER A 113 -12.26 6.08 -6.20
CA SER A 113 -12.90 6.27 -7.50
C SER A 113 -14.12 5.38 -7.74
N ASP A 114 -14.43 4.43 -6.84
CA ASP A 114 -15.58 3.54 -7.00
C ASP A 114 -16.89 4.33 -6.80
N ASP A 115 -17.88 4.07 -7.66
CA ASP A 115 -19.17 4.76 -7.59
C ASP A 115 -19.89 4.46 -6.27
N ALA A 116 -20.09 5.47 -5.43
CA ALA A 116 -20.69 5.33 -4.12
C ALA A 116 -22.17 4.92 -4.15
N GLY A 117 -22.89 5.21 -5.25
CA GLY A 117 -24.30 4.84 -5.39
C GLY A 117 -24.53 3.44 -5.93
N VAL A 118 -23.48 2.79 -6.46
CA VAL A 118 -23.63 1.54 -7.25
C VAL A 118 -22.69 0.43 -6.79
N SER A 119 -21.46 0.75 -6.38
CA SER A 119 -20.43 -0.26 -6.12
C SER A 119 -20.66 -1.00 -4.80
N SER A 120 -20.64 -2.34 -4.84
CA SER A 120 -20.64 -3.16 -3.62
C SER A 120 -19.39 -2.98 -2.76
N SER A 121 -18.30 -2.41 -3.31
CA SER A 121 -17.07 -2.13 -2.55
C SER A 121 -17.26 -1.11 -1.42
N GLN A 122 -18.34 -0.32 -1.43
CA GLN A 122 -18.68 0.60 -0.34
C GLN A 122 -18.87 -0.12 1.01
N LEU A 123 -19.20 -1.42 0.98
CA LEU A 123 -19.31 -2.26 2.18
C LEU A 123 -18.00 -2.33 2.99
N VAL A 124 -16.84 -2.03 2.38
CA VAL A 124 -15.56 -1.94 3.10
C VAL A 124 -15.60 -0.88 4.20
N ARG A 125 -16.32 0.23 4.00
CA ARG A 125 -16.44 1.30 5.00
C ARG A 125 -17.68 1.20 5.87
N GLU A 126 -18.62 0.32 5.52
CA GLU A 126 -19.84 0.11 6.29
C GLU A 126 -19.52 -0.48 7.67
N THR A 127 -20.27 -0.09 8.68
CA THR A 127 -20.14 -0.56 10.06
C THR A 127 -21.44 -1.16 10.63
N ASP A 128 -22.57 -0.95 9.96
CA ASP A 128 -23.83 -1.60 10.28
C ASP A 128 -23.83 -3.05 9.81
N ALA A 129 -23.89 -3.97 10.78
CA ALA A 129 -23.93 -5.42 10.58
C ALA A 129 -25.36 -5.98 10.41
N SER A 130 -26.32 -5.16 9.96
CA SER A 130 -27.69 -5.58 9.67
C SER A 130 -27.75 -6.78 8.71
N GLU A 131 -28.80 -7.60 8.83
CA GLU A 131 -29.02 -8.76 7.97
C GLU A 131 -28.96 -8.40 6.48
N ALA A 132 -29.47 -7.21 6.12
CA ALA A 132 -29.42 -6.69 4.76
C ALA A 132 -27.98 -6.44 4.28
N ASN A 133 -27.12 -5.85 5.10
CA ASN A 133 -25.72 -5.60 4.75
C ASN A 133 -24.89 -6.88 4.73
N VAL A 134 -25.14 -7.82 5.66
CA VAL A 134 -24.53 -9.15 5.64
C VAL A 134 -24.89 -9.90 4.37
N ALA A 135 -26.16 -9.85 3.94
CA ALA A 135 -26.60 -10.45 2.69
C ALA A 135 -25.91 -9.81 1.46
N LYS A 136 -25.79 -8.47 1.42
CA LYS A 136 -25.05 -7.76 0.35
C LYS A 136 -23.58 -8.14 0.34
N LEU A 137 -22.93 -8.25 1.51
CA LEU A 137 -21.54 -8.68 1.63
C LEU A 137 -21.37 -10.10 1.08
N LYS A 138 -22.23 -11.03 1.48
CA LYS A 138 -22.18 -12.41 0.98
C LYS A 138 -22.37 -12.47 -0.54
N ALA A 139 -23.32 -11.72 -1.10
CA ALA A 139 -23.54 -11.64 -2.54
C ALA A 139 -22.34 -11.03 -3.29
N TRP A 140 -21.70 -10.02 -2.70
CA TRP A 140 -20.50 -9.42 -3.26
C TRP A 140 -19.30 -10.38 -3.23
N ILE A 141 -19.08 -11.07 -2.12
CA ILE A 141 -18.04 -12.11 -2.01
C ILE A 141 -18.29 -13.21 -3.04
N HIS A 142 -19.53 -13.67 -3.18
CA HIS A 142 -19.89 -14.67 -4.18
C HIS A 142 -19.56 -14.20 -5.61
N SER A 143 -19.69 -12.92 -5.92
CA SER A 143 -19.41 -12.40 -7.27
C SER A 143 -17.92 -12.25 -7.58
N ILE A 144 -17.07 -11.96 -6.59
CA ILE A 144 -15.63 -11.73 -6.79
C ILE A 144 -14.75 -12.93 -6.42
N ALA A 145 -15.20 -13.76 -5.48
CA ALA A 145 -14.49 -14.93 -4.96
C ALA A 145 -15.49 -16.03 -4.51
N PRO A 146 -16.18 -16.71 -5.46
CA PRO A 146 -17.22 -17.69 -5.15
C PRO A 146 -16.76 -18.78 -4.15
N ALA A 147 -15.53 -19.29 -4.33
CA ALA A 147 -14.95 -20.33 -3.48
C ALA A 147 -14.76 -19.91 -2.01
N MET A 148 -14.78 -18.60 -1.71
CA MET A 148 -14.62 -18.09 -0.35
C MET A 148 -15.93 -18.07 0.45
N VAL A 149 -17.09 -18.16 -0.21
CA VAL A 149 -18.39 -18.07 0.48
C VAL A 149 -18.56 -19.18 1.51
N ASP A 150 -18.17 -20.41 1.17
CA ASP A 150 -18.33 -21.57 2.05
C ASP A 150 -17.23 -21.67 3.11
N VAL A 151 -16.12 -20.98 2.89
CA VAL A 151 -14.95 -20.94 3.78
C VAL A 151 -15.17 -19.99 4.96
N LEU A 152 -16.05 -19.00 4.77
CA LEU A 152 -16.38 -17.98 5.76
C LEU A 152 -17.57 -18.42 6.62
N SER A 153 -17.47 -18.28 7.95
CA SER A 153 -18.60 -18.54 8.83
C SER A 153 -19.63 -17.40 8.78
N PRO A 154 -20.91 -17.65 9.11
CA PRO A 154 -21.90 -16.59 9.28
C PRO A 154 -21.45 -15.50 10.26
N ASP A 155 -20.88 -15.90 11.40
CA ASP A 155 -20.34 -14.95 12.39
C ASP A 155 -19.22 -14.08 11.82
N GLU A 156 -18.40 -14.62 10.92
CA GLU A 156 -17.31 -13.86 10.30
C GLU A 156 -17.84 -12.75 9.39
N LEU A 157 -18.93 -13.01 8.67
CA LEU A 157 -19.61 -11.99 7.86
C LEU A 157 -20.20 -10.87 8.72
N VAL A 158 -20.66 -11.17 9.94
CA VAL A 158 -21.11 -10.16 10.91
C VAL A 158 -19.90 -9.40 11.47
N ARG A 159 -18.86 -10.11 11.92
CA ARG A 159 -17.64 -9.51 12.50
C ARG A 159 -16.94 -8.54 11.56
N TYR A 160 -17.02 -8.79 10.25
CA TYR A 160 -16.49 -7.91 9.21
C TYR A 160 -16.78 -6.43 9.47
N PHE A 161 -18.03 -6.07 9.77
CA PHE A 161 -18.46 -4.68 9.94
C PHE A 161 -17.84 -4.00 11.16
N SER A 162 -17.47 -4.77 12.19
CA SER A 162 -16.76 -4.27 13.37
C SER A 162 -15.24 -4.22 13.18
N ARG A 163 -14.70 -4.89 12.15
CA ARG A 163 -13.25 -5.00 11.95
C ARG A 163 -12.71 -3.70 11.36
N ARG A 164 -11.67 -3.17 12.02
CA ARG A 164 -10.97 -1.95 11.59
C ARG A 164 -10.55 -2.06 10.12
N THR A 165 -10.90 -1.04 9.34
CA THR A 165 -10.34 -0.86 8.00
C THR A 165 -8.93 -0.32 8.10
N TYR A 166 -8.13 -0.55 7.05
CA TYR A 166 -6.79 0.00 6.99
C TYR A 166 -6.53 0.72 5.66
N ARG A 167 -5.78 1.81 5.80
CA ARG A 167 -5.23 2.66 4.75
C ARG A 167 -3.81 3.03 5.15
N GLY A 168 -3.09 3.62 4.21
CA GLY A 168 -1.74 4.11 4.41
C GLY A 168 -1.42 5.21 3.42
N ALA A 169 -0.14 5.46 3.23
CA ALA A 169 0.37 6.45 2.29
C ALA A 169 1.61 5.91 1.58
N VAL A 170 1.87 6.42 0.38
CA VAL A 170 3.20 6.37 -0.22
C VAL A 170 4.00 7.50 0.43
N VAL A 171 5.16 7.17 0.99
CA VAL A 171 6.09 8.14 1.60
C VAL A 171 7.32 8.22 0.72
N GLU A 172 7.74 9.44 0.39
CA GLU A 172 8.94 9.69 -0.42
C GLU A 172 9.80 10.71 0.31
N CYS A 173 11.01 10.31 0.75
CA CYS A 173 11.98 11.20 1.37
C CYS A 173 13.13 11.50 0.38
N SER A 174 13.61 12.74 0.31
CA SER A 174 14.71 13.13 -0.62
C SER A 174 16.06 12.50 -0.29
N LYS A 175 16.25 12.10 0.98
CA LYS A 175 17.38 11.37 1.53
C LYS A 175 16.87 10.55 2.72
N PHE A 176 17.72 9.71 3.33
CA PHE A 176 17.29 8.89 4.47
C PHE A 176 17.88 9.33 5.81
N ASP A 177 18.75 10.34 5.82
CA ASP A 177 19.47 10.77 7.02
C ASP A 177 19.50 12.29 7.21
N VAL A 178 19.73 12.69 8.46
CA VAL A 178 20.02 14.06 8.87
C VAL A 178 21.20 14.03 9.85
N ASP A 179 22.18 14.90 9.61
CA ASP A 179 23.38 15.14 10.43
C ASP A 179 24.23 13.90 10.75
N GLU A 180 24.11 12.83 9.96
CA GLU A 180 24.77 11.55 10.24
C GLU A 180 24.48 11.01 11.65
N TRP A 181 23.40 11.49 12.26
CA TRP A 181 22.95 11.14 13.60
C TRP A 181 21.69 10.29 13.55
N VAL A 182 20.74 10.67 12.70
CA VAL A 182 19.45 9.98 12.52
C VAL A 182 19.34 9.45 11.10
N VAL A 183 18.90 8.20 10.97
CA VAL A 183 18.62 7.55 9.67
C VAL A 183 17.24 6.86 9.70
N LEU A 184 16.52 6.89 8.59
CA LEU A 184 15.24 6.22 8.40
C LEU A 184 15.38 4.92 7.61
N VAL A 185 14.56 3.93 7.96
CA VAL A 185 14.43 2.65 7.22
C VAL A 185 12.95 2.25 7.07
N GLY A 186 12.65 1.41 6.08
CA GLY A 186 11.33 0.87 5.83
C GLY A 186 10.27 1.96 5.60
N ASP A 187 9.06 1.72 6.09
CA ASP A 187 7.91 2.63 5.88
C ASP A 187 8.11 4.04 6.44
N ALA A 188 9.02 4.22 7.40
CA ALA A 188 9.40 5.55 7.89
C ALA A 188 10.08 6.37 6.79
N ALA A 189 10.90 5.73 5.95
CA ALA A 189 11.63 6.33 4.85
C ALA A 189 10.85 6.33 3.53
N HIS A 190 10.22 5.21 3.17
CA HIS A 190 9.77 4.99 1.79
C HIS A 190 8.54 4.08 1.61
N SER A 191 7.57 4.16 2.52
CA SER A 191 6.32 3.38 2.45
C SER A 191 5.72 3.32 1.04
N VAL A 192 5.26 2.14 0.64
CA VAL A 192 4.57 1.86 -0.63
C VAL A 192 3.21 1.21 -0.38
N LEU A 193 2.35 1.15 -1.41
CA LEU A 193 1.04 0.49 -1.29
C LEU A 193 1.13 -1.05 -1.34
N PRO A 194 0.20 -1.78 -0.68
CA PRO A 194 0.24 -3.24 -0.60
C PRO A 194 0.30 -3.97 -1.95
N PRO A 195 -0.36 -3.50 -3.03
CA PRO A 195 -0.24 -4.10 -4.36
C PRO A 195 1.17 -4.19 -4.95
N THR A 196 2.16 -3.48 -4.38
CA THR A 196 3.56 -3.68 -4.78
C THR A 196 4.11 -5.04 -4.33
N GLY A 197 3.60 -5.59 -3.22
CA GLY A 197 4.11 -6.81 -2.60
C GLY A 197 5.45 -6.65 -1.87
N GLU A 198 6.03 -5.45 -1.83
CA GLU A 198 7.44 -5.26 -1.47
C GLU A 198 7.69 -4.48 -0.17
N GLY A 199 6.67 -3.92 0.49
CA GLY A 199 6.89 -3.03 1.65
C GLY A 199 7.77 -3.63 2.76
N ILE A 200 7.45 -4.86 3.21
CA ILE A 200 8.28 -5.53 4.23
C ILE A 200 9.65 -5.97 3.70
N ASN A 201 9.70 -6.48 2.46
CA ASN A 201 10.93 -6.98 1.86
C ASN A 201 11.93 -5.85 1.61
N SER A 202 11.47 -4.72 1.09
CA SER A 202 12.31 -3.55 0.84
C SER A 202 12.83 -2.95 2.14
N GLY A 203 12.00 -2.90 3.19
CA GLY A 203 12.41 -2.48 4.54
C GLY A 203 13.42 -3.43 5.20
N LEU A 204 13.28 -4.74 4.99
CA LEU A 204 14.30 -5.70 5.44
C LEU A 204 15.61 -5.54 4.67
N GLU A 205 15.54 -5.33 3.36
CA GLU A 205 16.72 -5.09 2.54
C GLU A 205 17.44 -3.78 2.91
N ASP A 206 16.72 -2.74 3.35
CA ASP A 206 17.34 -1.53 3.90
C ASP A 206 18.29 -1.85 5.04
N THR A 207 17.91 -2.76 5.94
CA THR A 207 18.76 -3.12 7.10
C THR A 207 20.08 -3.74 6.65
N LEU A 208 20.06 -4.51 5.55
CA LEU A 208 21.27 -5.10 4.97
C LEU A 208 22.15 -4.04 4.33
N VAL A 209 21.56 -3.13 3.55
CA VAL A 209 22.31 -2.04 2.88
C VAL A 209 22.86 -1.06 3.90
N LEU A 210 22.09 -0.72 4.95
CA LEU A 210 22.51 0.13 6.05
C LEU A 210 23.66 -0.51 6.83
N ALA A 211 23.54 -1.79 7.18
CA ALA A 211 24.60 -2.53 7.89
C ALA A 211 25.90 -2.56 7.06
N ALA A 212 25.80 -2.79 5.75
CA ALA A 212 26.96 -2.74 4.85
C ALA A 212 27.58 -1.33 4.79
N ALA A 213 26.76 -0.29 4.70
CA ALA A 213 27.24 1.09 4.68
C ALA A 213 27.98 1.44 5.97
N VAL A 214 27.41 1.13 7.13
CA VAL A 214 28.03 1.34 8.45
C VAL A 214 29.31 0.51 8.63
N GLY A 215 29.31 -0.75 8.19
CA GLY A 215 30.47 -1.65 8.30
C GLY A 215 31.66 -1.25 7.42
N CYS A 216 31.41 -0.83 6.17
CA CYS A 216 32.46 -0.41 5.24
C CYS A 216 33.09 0.94 5.59
N THR A 217 32.44 1.71 6.46
CA THR A 217 32.83 3.08 6.80
C THR A 217 33.14 3.22 8.29
N ALA A 218 33.56 2.14 8.96
CA ALA A 218 33.94 2.19 10.37
C ALA A 218 34.97 3.32 10.64
N GLY A 219 34.52 4.39 11.32
CA GLY A 219 35.31 5.59 11.61
C GLY A 219 35.15 6.76 10.62
N ALA A 220 34.43 6.59 9.51
CA ALA A 220 34.07 7.69 8.62
C ALA A 220 32.80 8.39 9.12
N SER A 221 32.72 9.70 8.90
CA SER A 221 31.61 10.53 9.35
C SER A 221 30.40 10.54 8.40
N SER A 222 30.31 9.62 7.42
CA SER A 222 29.34 9.70 6.30
C SER A 222 28.69 8.36 5.93
N CYS A 223 28.53 7.46 6.91
CA CYS A 223 27.96 6.13 6.72
C CYS A 223 26.51 6.20 6.20
N PHE A 224 25.69 7.11 6.72
CA PHE A 224 24.28 7.19 6.37
C PHE A 224 24.04 7.83 5.00
N ALA A 225 24.86 8.80 4.61
CA ALA A 225 24.89 9.34 3.26
C ALA A 225 25.29 8.25 2.23
N ALA A 226 26.23 7.36 2.59
CA ALA A 226 26.57 6.21 1.76
C ALA A 226 25.40 5.23 1.62
N TYR A 227 24.65 4.98 2.70
CA TYR A 227 23.40 4.21 2.66
C TYR A 227 22.36 4.86 1.74
N THR A 228 22.09 6.17 1.91
CA THR A 228 21.18 6.93 1.05
C THR A 228 21.58 6.78 -0.43
N LYS A 229 22.86 6.99 -0.75
CA LYS A 229 23.38 6.88 -2.12
C LYS A 229 23.20 5.48 -2.71
N ALA A 230 23.45 4.44 -1.92
CA ALA A 230 23.31 3.05 -2.36
C ALA A 230 21.85 2.65 -2.57
N ARG A 231 20.96 3.09 -1.67
CA ARG A 231 19.58 2.59 -1.60
C ARG A 231 18.57 3.39 -2.42
N MET A 232 18.76 4.70 -2.56
CA MET A 232 17.81 5.59 -3.24
C MET A 232 17.41 5.14 -4.66
N PRO A 233 18.31 4.63 -5.54
CA PRO A 233 17.92 4.23 -6.89
C PRO A 233 16.85 3.13 -6.91
N ASP A 234 16.92 2.18 -5.98
CA ASP A 234 15.96 1.07 -5.87
C ASP A 234 14.62 1.55 -5.30
N ILE A 235 14.67 2.43 -4.31
CA ILE A 235 13.48 3.00 -3.68
C ILE A 235 12.73 3.91 -4.65
N ALA A 236 13.42 4.76 -5.40
CA ALA A 236 12.80 5.60 -6.43
C ALA A 236 12.11 4.75 -7.53
N ALA A 237 12.67 3.59 -7.85
CA ALA A 237 12.03 2.63 -8.73
C ALA A 237 10.74 2.06 -8.12
N LEU A 238 10.75 1.67 -6.84
CA LEU A 238 9.53 1.24 -6.15
C LEU A 238 8.46 2.34 -6.10
N TRP A 239 8.83 3.61 -5.88
CA TRP A 239 7.88 4.73 -5.95
C TRP A 239 7.26 4.89 -7.34
N THR A 240 8.03 4.72 -8.41
CA THR A 240 7.53 4.75 -9.78
C THR A 240 6.47 3.67 -10.01
N TYR A 241 6.75 2.45 -9.54
CA TYR A 241 5.80 1.34 -9.63
C TYR A 241 4.56 1.58 -8.74
N ALA A 242 4.77 2.03 -7.52
CA ALA A 242 3.72 2.34 -6.56
C ALA A 242 2.76 3.41 -7.10
N THR A 243 3.30 4.50 -7.66
CA THR A 243 2.52 5.58 -8.29
C THR A 243 1.66 5.05 -9.44
N HIS A 244 2.21 4.14 -10.26
CA HIS A 244 1.44 3.53 -11.35
C HIS A 244 0.24 2.72 -10.84
N LEU A 245 0.44 1.95 -9.76
CA LEU A 245 -0.60 1.12 -9.13
C LEU A 245 -1.64 1.94 -8.36
N ASN A 246 -1.22 3.05 -7.74
CA ASN A 246 -2.13 3.95 -7.03
C ASN A 246 -3.00 4.78 -8.00
N ALA A 247 -2.57 4.94 -9.25
CA ALA A 247 -3.33 5.69 -10.26
C ALA A 247 -4.66 5.01 -10.61
N SER A 248 -5.75 5.78 -10.52
CA SER A 248 -7.13 5.34 -10.81
C SER A 248 -7.68 6.10 -12.02
N PRO A 249 -7.40 5.67 -13.25
CA PRO A 249 -7.86 6.38 -14.44
C PRO A 249 -9.37 6.29 -14.59
N SER A 250 -10.03 7.43 -14.77
CA SER A 250 -11.48 7.52 -14.97
C SER A 250 -11.90 7.21 -16.41
N PHE A 251 -11.02 7.42 -17.38
CA PHE A 251 -11.31 7.18 -18.79
C PHE A 251 -11.33 5.67 -19.13
N LEU A 252 -12.41 5.21 -19.76
CA LEU A 252 -12.60 3.79 -20.12
C LEU A 252 -11.47 3.25 -21.00
N GLY A 253 -11.02 4.04 -21.98
CA GLY A 253 -9.93 3.62 -22.88
C GLY A 253 -8.63 3.36 -22.14
N GLU A 254 -8.29 4.19 -21.15
CA GLU A 254 -7.09 3.99 -20.33
C GLU A 254 -7.23 2.76 -19.42
N ARG A 255 -8.42 2.50 -18.87
CA ARG A 255 -8.69 1.28 -18.09
C ARG A 255 -8.52 0.02 -18.94
N LEU A 256 -9.03 0.02 -20.17
CA LEU A 256 -8.88 -1.09 -21.12
C LEU A 256 -7.41 -1.25 -21.56
N ALA A 257 -6.72 -0.15 -21.86
CA ALA A 257 -5.30 -0.18 -22.24
C ALA A 257 -4.43 -0.81 -21.14
N ARG A 258 -4.69 -0.45 -19.87
CA ARG A 258 -3.99 -1.03 -18.71
C ARG A 258 -4.32 -2.51 -18.52
N LEU A 259 -5.55 -2.93 -18.76
CA LEU A 259 -5.92 -4.34 -18.72
C LEU A 259 -5.18 -5.16 -19.79
N VAL A 260 -5.13 -4.66 -21.03
CA VAL A 260 -4.38 -5.29 -22.12
C VAL A 260 -2.90 -5.39 -21.76
N PHE A 261 -2.31 -4.31 -21.26
CA PHE A 261 -0.92 -4.31 -20.79
C PHE A 261 -0.70 -5.34 -19.68
N LEU A 262 -1.58 -5.40 -18.67
CA LEU A 262 -1.46 -6.34 -17.56
C LEU A 262 -1.45 -7.80 -18.07
N ILE A 263 -2.33 -8.14 -19.01
CA ILE A 263 -2.39 -9.49 -19.61
C ILE A 263 -1.13 -9.79 -20.43
N ALA A 264 -0.63 -8.81 -21.19
CA ALA A 264 0.60 -8.98 -21.97
C ALA A 264 1.82 -9.17 -21.04
N GLU A 265 1.90 -8.35 -19.99
CA GLU A 265 2.97 -8.40 -19.00
C GLU A 265 2.93 -9.70 -18.20
N SER A 266 1.75 -10.18 -17.78
CA SER A 266 1.61 -11.43 -16.99
C SER A 266 2.07 -12.67 -17.74
N LYS A 267 2.06 -12.65 -19.08
CA LYS A 267 2.55 -13.75 -19.93
C LYS A 267 4.07 -13.80 -20.05
N SER A 268 4.78 -12.75 -19.62
CA SER A 268 6.23 -12.74 -19.70
C SER A 268 6.87 -13.47 -18.52
N HIS A 269 7.82 -14.36 -18.80
CA HIS A 269 8.68 -14.98 -17.77
C HIS A 269 9.54 -13.97 -17.00
N HIS A 270 9.67 -12.75 -17.52
CA HIS A 270 10.39 -11.66 -16.87
C HIS A 270 9.45 -10.51 -16.47
N SER A 271 8.20 -10.84 -16.17
CA SER A 271 7.25 -9.83 -15.71
C SER A 271 7.66 -9.30 -14.34
N ILE A 272 7.23 -8.08 -14.02
CA ILE A 272 7.49 -7.50 -12.71
C ILE A 272 7.00 -8.42 -11.57
N GLY A 273 5.82 -9.05 -11.73
CA GLY A 273 5.30 -9.98 -10.73
C GLY A 273 6.17 -11.23 -10.57
N GLN A 274 6.72 -11.77 -11.65
CA GLN A 274 7.64 -12.91 -11.58
C GLN A 274 8.96 -12.55 -10.88
N SER A 275 9.45 -11.33 -11.09
CA SER A 275 10.73 -10.83 -10.54
C SER A 275 10.65 -10.34 -9.10
N LEU A 276 9.50 -9.81 -8.67
CA LEU A 276 9.31 -9.31 -7.30
C LEU A 276 8.92 -10.46 -6.36
N PHE A 277 7.74 -11.05 -6.56
CA PHE A 277 7.16 -12.04 -5.65
C PHE A 277 6.95 -13.43 -6.27
N GLY A 278 7.31 -13.61 -7.54
CA GLY A 278 7.29 -14.90 -8.20
C GLY A 278 8.60 -15.70 -8.06
N PRO A 279 8.76 -16.79 -8.80
CA PRO A 279 9.94 -17.67 -8.76
C PRO A 279 11.29 -16.96 -8.96
N MET A 280 11.33 -15.82 -9.66
CA MET A 280 12.57 -15.08 -9.88
C MET A 280 12.94 -14.16 -8.71
N GLY A 281 12.05 -13.96 -7.73
CA GLY A 281 12.31 -13.14 -6.54
C GLY A 281 13.48 -13.66 -5.69
N ILE A 282 13.78 -14.96 -5.77
CA ILE A 282 14.92 -15.58 -5.05
C ILE A 282 16.28 -14.95 -5.42
N HIS A 283 16.38 -14.37 -6.62
CA HIS A 283 17.62 -13.77 -7.12
C HIS A 283 17.93 -12.41 -6.49
N ARG A 284 16.93 -11.76 -5.85
CA ARG A 284 17.11 -10.48 -5.14
C ARG A 284 17.84 -9.45 -6.01
N TRP A 285 17.41 -9.30 -7.26
CA TRP A 285 17.96 -8.27 -8.13
C TRP A 285 17.56 -6.89 -7.65
N PRO A 286 18.39 -5.85 -7.85
CA PRO A 286 18.04 -4.48 -7.47
C PRO A 286 16.69 -4.08 -8.06
N TYR A 287 15.82 -3.50 -7.23
CA TYR A 287 14.48 -3.05 -7.66
C TYR A 287 14.57 -2.13 -8.87
N LYS A 288 15.59 -1.27 -8.94
CA LYS A 288 15.84 -0.42 -10.10
C LYS A 288 15.91 -1.20 -11.40
N ARG A 289 16.66 -2.31 -11.41
CA ARG A 289 16.81 -3.14 -12.60
C ARG A 289 15.47 -3.76 -13.03
N ILE A 290 14.69 -4.23 -12.06
CA ILE A 290 13.39 -4.87 -12.28
C ILE A 290 12.41 -3.84 -12.84
N VAL A 291 12.26 -2.70 -12.16
CA VAL A 291 11.31 -1.65 -12.51
C VAL A 291 11.69 -0.96 -13.81
N ASP A 292 12.97 -0.70 -14.09
CA ASP A 292 13.38 -0.08 -15.36
C ASP A 292 12.95 -0.97 -16.55
N LYS A 293 13.18 -2.29 -16.45
CA LYS A 293 12.75 -3.25 -17.48
C LYS A 293 11.23 -3.26 -17.66
N TRP A 294 10.49 -3.23 -16.55
CA TRP A 294 9.04 -3.15 -16.56
C TRP A 294 8.54 -1.82 -17.14
N ALA A 295 9.16 -0.69 -16.77
CA ALA A 295 8.78 0.65 -17.21
C ALA A 295 8.96 0.82 -18.72
N TRP A 296 10.06 0.28 -19.28
CA TRP A 296 10.29 0.23 -20.72
C TRP A 296 9.21 -0.57 -21.46
N ARG A 297 8.86 -1.76 -20.96
CA ARG A 297 7.80 -2.58 -21.53
C ARG A 297 6.45 -1.89 -21.44
N ARG A 298 6.15 -1.31 -20.28
CA ARG A 298 4.93 -0.53 -20.05
C ARG A 298 4.83 0.60 -21.06
N LEU A 299 5.89 1.37 -21.27
CA LEU A 299 5.89 2.48 -22.23
C LEU A 299 5.50 2.02 -23.64
N LEU A 300 6.03 0.89 -24.10
CA LEU A 300 5.71 0.34 -25.41
C LEU A 300 4.29 -0.22 -25.47
N TRP A 301 3.96 -1.15 -24.59
CA TRP A 301 2.71 -1.91 -24.64
C TRP A 301 1.48 -1.07 -24.29
N ILE A 302 1.58 -0.17 -23.30
CA ILE A 302 0.44 0.66 -22.93
C ILE A 302 0.10 1.62 -24.06
N ASN A 303 1.10 2.20 -24.72
CA ASN A 303 0.85 3.13 -25.83
C ASN A 303 0.31 2.40 -27.06
N ALA A 304 0.81 1.21 -27.38
CA ALA A 304 0.21 0.35 -28.40
C ALA A 304 -1.26 0.01 -28.07
N ALA A 305 -1.56 -0.34 -26.81
CA ALA A 305 -2.92 -0.62 -26.38
C ALA A 305 -3.83 0.62 -26.44
N ARG A 306 -3.31 1.82 -26.19
CA ARG A 306 -4.06 3.09 -26.31
C ARG A 306 -4.49 3.37 -27.74
N VAL A 307 -3.62 3.11 -28.73
CA VAL A 307 -3.97 3.27 -30.16
C VAL A 307 -5.22 2.46 -30.53
N LEU A 308 -5.37 1.27 -29.95
CA LEU A 308 -6.55 0.42 -30.17
C LEU A 308 -7.75 0.86 -29.33
N THR A 309 -7.55 1.09 -28.03
CA THR A 309 -8.65 1.21 -27.05
C THR A 309 -9.27 2.61 -26.99
N TYR A 310 -8.50 3.67 -27.30
CA TYR A 310 -8.99 5.04 -27.20
C TYR A 310 -10.07 5.34 -28.24
N PRO A 311 -9.89 5.08 -29.54
CA PRO A 311 -10.92 5.34 -30.54
C PRO A 311 -12.22 4.59 -30.24
N LEU A 312 -12.13 3.31 -29.87
CA LEU A 312 -13.28 2.49 -29.49
C LEU A 312 -14.04 3.07 -28.29
N SER A 313 -13.31 3.58 -27.30
CA SER A 313 -13.91 4.18 -26.10
C SER A 313 -14.58 5.52 -26.39
N VAL A 314 -14.04 6.31 -27.32
CA VAL A 314 -14.67 7.56 -27.78
C VAL A 314 -15.97 7.24 -28.51
N VAL A 315 -15.97 6.27 -29.44
CA VAL A 315 -17.19 5.84 -30.14
C VAL A 315 -18.24 5.35 -29.16
N ALA A 316 -17.87 4.48 -28.21
CA ALA A 316 -18.79 4.00 -27.18
C ALA A 316 -19.35 5.15 -26.33
N TRP A 317 -18.52 6.14 -25.95
CA TRP A 317 -18.96 7.30 -25.20
C TRP A 317 -19.98 8.15 -25.97
N VAL A 318 -19.75 8.41 -27.26
CA VAL A 318 -20.67 9.13 -28.13
C VAL A 318 -22.00 8.38 -28.28
N LEU A 319 -21.96 7.06 -28.47
CA LEU A 319 -23.19 6.25 -28.56
C LEU A 319 -23.98 6.22 -27.25
N CYS A 320 -23.32 6.33 -26.10
CA CYS A 320 -23.96 6.37 -24.79
C CYS A 320 -24.40 7.77 -24.34
N LEU A 321 -24.01 8.84 -25.05
CA LEU A 321 -24.34 10.23 -24.70
C LEU A 321 -25.85 10.48 -24.51
N PRO A 322 -26.74 9.98 -25.39
CA PRO A 322 -28.18 10.19 -25.27
C PRO A 322 -28.74 9.60 -23.97
N PHE A 323 -28.26 8.42 -23.57
CA PHE A 323 -28.72 7.72 -22.36
C PHE A 323 -28.19 8.38 -21.07
N LYS A 324 -27.01 8.99 -21.11
CA LYS A 324 -26.46 9.74 -19.98
C LYS A 324 -27.20 11.05 -19.74
N LEU A 325 -27.59 11.76 -20.79
CA LEU A 325 -28.36 13.00 -20.70
C LEU A 325 -29.80 12.78 -20.17
N VAL A 326 -30.37 11.59 -20.38
CA VAL A 326 -31.71 11.22 -19.87
C VAL A 326 -31.67 10.79 -18.40
N ARG A 327 -30.53 10.28 -17.89
CA ARG A 327 -30.38 9.85 -16.49
C ARG A 327 -29.98 10.97 -15.52
N SER A 328 -29.59 12.14 -16.01
CA SER A 328 -29.27 13.30 -15.17
C SER A 328 -30.52 14.11 -14.84
N THR A 329 -31.47 13.55 -14.10
CA THR A 329 -32.42 14.38 -13.33
C THR A 329 -31.70 14.89 -12.08
N PRO A 330 -31.73 16.19 -11.78
CA PRO A 330 -30.94 16.76 -10.69
C PRO A 330 -31.61 16.46 -9.34
N THR A 331 -31.06 15.53 -8.56
CA THR A 331 -31.29 15.52 -7.12
C THR A 331 -30.49 16.64 -6.46
N TYR A 332 -31.18 17.72 -6.09
CA TYR A 332 -30.64 18.73 -5.19
C TYR A 332 -30.43 18.12 -3.80
N ALA A 333 -29.24 17.56 -3.55
CA ALA A 333 -28.80 17.21 -2.21
C ALA A 333 -28.09 18.43 -1.59
N THR A 334 -28.81 19.15 -0.73
CA THR A 334 -28.23 20.13 0.18
C THR A 334 -27.41 19.37 1.22
N THR A 335 -26.08 19.43 1.14
CA THR A 335 -25.24 19.04 2.27
C THR A 335 -24.08 20.01 2.41
N LYS A 336 -24.19 20.87 3.42
CA LYS A 336 -23.09 21.68 3.94
C LYS A 336 -21.99 20.72 4.42
N SER A 337 -20.88 20.65 3.70
CA SER A 337 -19.66 19.99 4.17
C SER A 337 -18.83 21.01 4.95
N THR A 338 -19.01 21.05 6.27
CA THR A 338 -17.98 21.58 7.18
C THR A 338 -17.04 20.44 7.54
N PHE A 339 -15.97 20.29 6.76
CA PHE A 339 -14.88 19.38 7.09
C PHE A 339 -14.05 19.97 8.23
N LYS A 340 -14.26 19.48 9.46
CA LYS A 340 -13.31 19.64 10.57
C LYS A 340 -12.63 18.30 10.82
N LEU A 341 -11.34 18.24 10.53
CA LEU A 341 -10.46 17.16 10.97
C LEU A 341 -10.49 17.09 12.50
N LYS A 342 -10.99 15.98 13.05
CA LYS A 342 -10.74 15.59 14.45
C LYS A 342 -9.61 14.56 14.47
N ARG A 343 -8.57 14.85 15.27
CA ARG A 343 -7.50 13.92 15.63
C ARG A 343 -8.10 12.66 16.24
N GLY A 344 -7.76 11.49 15.70
CA GLY A 344 -7.92 10.20 16.36
C GLY A 344 -6.68 9.90 17.19
N VAL A 345 -6.86 9.90 18.51
CA VAL A 345 -6.04 9.24 19.55
C VAL A 345 -6.46 7.75 19.49
N VAL A 346 -5.61 6.72 19.41
CA VAL A 346 -4.43 6.30 20.18
C VAL A 346 -3.42 5.65 19.25
#